data_AF-A0A537GJP8-F1
#
_entry.id   AF-A0A537GJP8-F1
#
_cell.length_a   1.000
_cell.length_b   1.000
_cell.length_c   1.000
_cell.angle_alpha   90.00
_cell.angle_beta   90.00
_cell.angle_gamma   90.00
#
_symmetry.space_group_name_H-M   'P 1'
#
loop_
_entity.id
_entity.type
_entity.pdbx_description
1 polymer ?
#
loop_
_entity_poly.entity_id
_entity_poly.type
_entity_poly.pdbx_seq_one_letter_code
_entity_poly.pdbx_strand_id
1 'polypeptide(L)'
;MHSSAFSTLKPPVLQRLEKEGFLEASPIQELAIPAILSGENVLLIAPTGTGKTLAAILPVLDRLIEARAEGKPRGISVLYVTPLRALNRDLLRRLEEMGKDLDIKIQVRHGDTPVSARSRQAKSPPDVMITTPETLQAILIGKRMKEHLRSVRWVVVDEVHELATDERGVQLSFALERLLELTGVEFQRIGLSATIGEPERIGQFLVGSRRRVTVLRSDETRGLQISVRSVHPSSGDQKESVNLGLPASTVSRARMILGIIQSHKSTLVFTNTREHAEALAAQIQAIGAGVAVRVHHGSLSRELREEAEKEFQEGKLRALICTSSLELGIDIGSVDFIIQYTSPRETTRLIQRVGRSGHTLGGTSRGVILTINTDDILESAVLIQRAREGRLERPIIHEKAYDVLAHQIIGLLLQKGRMTVEEIGEVEIHSIRLLSKEAYRQS
;
A
#
# COMPACT_ATOMS: atom_id res chain seq x y z
N MET A 1 -29.98 -4.82 13.06
CA MET A 1 -30.05 -3.51 12.39
C MET A 1 -28.63 -3.18 11.98
N HIS A 2 -28.40 -2.87 10.71
CA HIS A 2 -27.08 -2.44 10.23
C HIS A 2 -26.77 -1.03 10.75
N SER A 3 -25.49 -0.72 10.91
CA SER A 3 -25.01 0.63 11.22
C SER A 3 -25.49 1.67 10.19
N SER A 4 -25.47 2.97 10.55
CA SER A 4 -26.04 4.04 9.72
C SER A 4 -25.47 4.04 8.30
N ALA A 5 -24.15 3.87 8.13
CA ALA A 5 -23.56 3.91 6.80
C ALA A 5 -23.91 2.70 5.93
N PHE A 6 -23.87 1.48 6.46
CA PHE A 6 -24.27 0.29 5.69
C PHE A 6 -25.72 0.37 5.25
N SER A 7 -26.61 0.93 6.07
CA SER A 7 -28.02 1.10 5.70
C SER A 7 -28.27 1.97 4.45
N THR A 8 -27.28 2.76 4.02
CA THR A 8 -27.35 3.57 2.80
C THR A 8 -27.02 2.80 1.52
N LEU A 9 -26.47 1.58 1.65
CA LEU A 9 -26.12 0.72 0.52
C LEU A 9 -27.36 -0.07 0.04
N LYS A 10 -27.37 -0.42 -1.24
CA LYS A 10 -28.47 -1.16 -1.86
C LYS A 10 -28.47 -2.63 -1.43
N PRO A 11 -29.62 -3.32 -1.52
CA PRO A 11 -29.78 -4.69 -1.02
C PRO A 11 -28.73 -5.71 -1.46
N PRO A 12 -28.24 -5.75 -2.72
CA PRO A 12 -27.22 -6.72 -3.12
C PRO A 12 -25.91 -6.60 -2.32
N VAL A 13 -25.48 -5.37 -2.03
CA VAL A 13 -24.25 -5.12 -1.27
C VAL A 13 -24.45 -5.45 0.20
N LEU A 14 -25.61 -5.10 0.77
CA LEU A 14 -25.99 -5.43 2.15
C LEU A 14 -26.04 -6.95 2.39
N GLN A 15 -26.71 -7.70 1.52
CA GLN A 15 -26.80 -9.16 1.62
C GLN A 15 -25.41 -9.81 1.58
N ARG A 16 -24.49 -9.25 0.79
CA ARG A 16 -23.11 -9.72 0.73
C ARG A 16 -22.35 -9.47 2.04
N LEU A 17 -22.53 -8.30 2.65
CA LEU A 17 -21.94 -7.95 3.95
C LEU A 17 -22.46 -8.86 5.07
N GLU A 18 -23.77 -9.13 5.08
CA GLU A 18 -24.40 -10.07 6.02
C GLU A 18 -23.81 -11.48 5.90
N LYS A 19 -23.57 -11.95 4.67
CA LYS A 19 -22.96 -13.26 4.40
C LYS A 19 -21.52 -13.37 4.93
N GLU A 20 -20.74 -12.29 4.94
CA GLU A 20 -19.40 -12.24 5.56
C GLU A 20 -19.44 -12.06 7.09
N GLY A 21 -20.62 -11.77 7.66
CA GLY A 21 -20.73 -11.42 9.08
C GLY A 21 -20.28 -9.99 9.40
N PHE A 22 -20.22 -9.09 8.42
CA PHE A 22 -20.00 -7.66 8.66
C PHE A 22 -21.32 -7.00 9.08
N LEU A 23 -21.57 -6.94 10.39
CA LEU A 23 -22.81 -6.40 10.96
C LEU A 23 -22.74 -4.90 11.24
N GLU A 24 -21.54 -4.37 11.48
CA GLU A 24 -21.30 -2.98 11.84
C GLU A 24 -20.16 -2.40 11.02
N ALA A 25 -20.35 -1.18 10.53
CA ALA A 25 -19.31 -0.45 9.85
C ALA A 25 -18.26 0.07 10.83
N SER A 26 -16.99 0.02 10.45
CA SER A 26 -15.92 0.67 11.20
C SER A 26 -16.07 2.20 11.17
N PRO A 27 -15.46 2.93 12.13
CA PRO A 27 -15.44 4.40 12.11
C PRO A 27 -15.06 5.03 10.78
N ILE A 28 -14.06 4.48 10.07
CA ILE A 28 -13.69 5.00 8.75
C ILE A 28 -14.75 4.69 7.68
N GLN A 29 -15.45 3.55 7.77
CA GLN A 29 -16.53 3.20 6.86
C GLN A 29 -17.76 4.09 7.07
N GLU A 30 -18.09 4.43 8.33
CA GLU A 30 -19.16 5.36 8.67
C GLU A 30 -18.95 6.75 8.05
N LEU A 31 -17.70 7.22 8.03
CA LEU A 31 -17.35 8.50 7.38
C LEU A 31 -17.31 8.38 5.85
N ALA A 32 -16.68 7.34 5.32
CA ALA A 32 -16.35 7.23 3.90
C ALA A 32 -17.54 6.92 3.00
N ILE A 33 -18.40 5.98 3.41
CA ILE A 33 -19.51 5.49 2.57
C ILE A 33 -20.44 6.64 2.11
N PRO A 34 -21.01 7.47 3.01
CA PRO A 34 -21.91 8.55 2.57
C PRO A 34 -21.20 9.59 1.70
N ALA A 35 -19.96 9.96 2.04
CA ALA A 35 -19.18 10.91 1.25
C ALA A 35 -18.90 10.39 -0.16
N ILE A 36 -18.49 9.11 -0.30
CA ILE A 36 -18.26 8.50 -1.61
C ILE A 36 -19.55 8.37 -2.40
N LEU A 37 -20.65 7.95 -1.76
CA LEU A 37 -21.96 7.90 -2.42
C LEU A 37 -22.39 9.27 -2.93
N SER A 38 -22.07 10.37 -2.25
CA SER A 38 -22.39 11.73 -2.72
C SER A 38 -21.57 12.20 -3.94
N GLY A 39 -20.52 11.46 -4.33
CA GLY A 39 -19.66 11.77 -5.47
C GLY A 39 -18.44 12.63 -5.14
N GLU A 40 -18.16 12.86 -3.85
CA GLU A 40 -16.97 13.62 -3.42
C GLU A 40 -15.66 12.89 -3.74
N ASN A 41 -14.61 13.61 -4.13
CA ASN A 41 -13.27 13.03 -4.05
C ASN A 41 -12.86 13.00 -2.60
N VAL A 42 -12.35 11.86 -2.14
CA VAL A 42 -12.03 11.67 -0.72
C VAL A 42 -10.62 11.12 -0.55
N LEU A 43 -9.98 11.49 0.56
CA LEU A 43 -8.79 10.83 1.08
C LEU A 43 -9.15 10.19 2.41
N LEU A 44 -9.15 8.86 2.46
CA LEU A 44 -9.41 8.08 3.67
C LEU A 44 -8.11 7.85 4.43
N ILE A 45 -8.10 8.26 5.70
CA ILE A 45 -6.96 8.14 6.60
C ILE A 45 -7.38 7.33 7.80
N ALA A 46 -6.83 6.13 7.88
CA ALA A 46 -7.01 5.27 9.03
C ALA A 46 -5.79 4.33 9.17
N PRO A 47 -5.58 3.75 10.36
CA PRO A 47 -4.59 2.70 10.53
C PRO A 47 -4.83 1.50 9.61
N THR A 48 -3.85 0.61 9.51
CA THR A 48 -4.01 -0.63 8.76
C THR A 48 -4.87 -1.62 9.54
N GLY A 49 -5.75 -2.35 8.85
CA GLY A 49 -6.67 -3.30 9.49
C GLY A 49 -8.00 -2.72 9.98
N THR A 50 -8.30 -1.46 9.67
CA THR A 50 -9.56 -0.80 10.08
C THR A 50 -10.65 -0.81 8.98
N GLY A 51 -10.40 -1.53 7.88
CA GLY A 51 -11.40 -1.72 6.82
C GLY A 51 -11.43 -0.64 5.73
N LYS A 52 -10.37 0.17 5.57
CA LYS A 52 -10.25 1.21 4.51
C LYS A 52 -10.61 0.73 3.10
N THR A 53 -10.15 -0.46 2.73
CA THR A 53 -10.43 -1.06 1.42
C THR A 53 -11.93 -1.23 1.20
N LEU A 54 -12.65 -1.77 2.18
CA LEU A 54 -14.10 -1.92 2.14
C LEU A 54 -14.82 -0.56 2.17
N ALA A 55 -14.31 0.38 2.99
CA ALA A 55 -14.82 1.75 3.05
C ALA A 55 -14.84 2.43 1.68
N ALA A 56 -13.83 2.15 0.85
CA ALA A 56 -13.74 2.69 -0.50
C ALA A 56 -14.53 1.91 -1.54
N ILE A 57 -14.43 0.58 -1.55
CA ILE A 57 -14.94 -0.23 -2.65
C ILE A 57 -16.45 -0.48 -2.56
N LEU A 58 -17.03 -0.65 -1.37
CA LEU A 58 -18.46 -0.92 -1.20
C LEU A 58 -19.37 0.15 -1.84
N PRO A 59 -19.21 1.47 -1.54
CA PRO A 59 -20.03 2.49 -2.17
C PRO A 59 -19.78 2.62 -3.67
N VAL A 60 -18.57 2.30 -4.16
CA VAL A 60 -18.26 2.29 -5.59
C VAL A 60 -18.97 1.14 -6.31
N LEU A 61 -18.98 -0.07 -5.73
CA LEU A 61 -19.71 -1.20 -6.30
C LEU A 61 -21.23 -0.95 -6.29
N ASP A 62 -21.75 -0.30 -5.24
CA ASP A 62 -23.14 0.12 -5.15
C ASP A 62 -23.56 1.05 -6.30
N ARG A 63 -22.71 2.05 -6.61
CA ARG A 63 -22.91 2.97 -7.74
C ARG A 63 -22.73 2.28 -9.09
N LEU A 64 -21.83 1.30 -9.19
CA LEU A 64 -21.63 0.53 -10.41
C LEU A 64 -22.85 -0.34 -10.76
N ILE A 65 -23.46 -0.98 -9.75
CA ILE A 65 -24.69 -1.78 -9.93
C ILE A 65 -25.82 -0.90 -10.46
N GLU A 66 -26.00 0.29 -9.87
CA GLU A 66 -27.00 1.28 -10.31
C GLU A 66 -26.74 1.74 -11.75
N ALA A 67 -25.51 2.12 -12.07
CA ALA A 67 -25.14 2.55 -13.42
C ALA A 67 -25.40 1.46 -14.48
N ARG A 68 -25.19 0.19 -14.13
CA ARG A 68 -25.49 -0.96 -15.00
C ARG A 68 -26.98 -1.17 -15.23
N ALA A 69 -27.79 -1.01 -14.19
CA ALA A 69 -29.25 -1.09 -14.30
C ALA A 69 -29.80 0.00 -15.25
N GLU A 70 -29.16 1.18 -15.29
CA GLU A 70 -29.47 2.26 -16.23
C GLU A 70 -28.93 2.05 -17.66
N GLY A 71 -28.24 0.93 -17.94
CA GLY A 71 -27.66 0.63 -19.26
C GLY A 71 -26.31 1.31 -19.54
N LYS A 72 -25.64 1.88 -18.53
CA LYS A 72 -24.27 2.42 -18.59
C LYS A 72 -23.28 1.40 -17.97
N PRO A 73 -21.96 1.68 -17.93
CA PRO A 73 -20.96 1.63 -18.98
C PRO A 73 -20.61 0.20 -19.45
N ARG A 74 -20.19 0.04 -20.72
CA ARG A 74 -19.50 -1.16 -21.22
C ARG A 74 -18.00 -0.92 -21.16
N GLY A 75 -17.24 -1.75 -20.45
CA GLY A 75 -15.79 -1.60 -20.33
C GLY A 75 -15.32 -1.58 -18.88
N ILE A 76 -14.20 -0.92 -18.62
CA ILE A 76 -13.64 -0.78 -17.27
C ILE A 76 -14.28 0.46 -16.65
N SER A 77 -15.03 0.26 -15.56
CA SER A 77 -15.73 1.35 -14.86
C SER A 77 -14.99 1.83 -13.62
N VAL A 78 -14.25 0.91 -12.97
CA VAL A 78 -13.47 1.17 -11.77
C VAL A 78 -12.02 0.81 -12.03
N LEU A 79 -11.13 1.76 -11.75
CA LEU A 79 -9.70 1.53 -11.74
C LEU A 79 -9.19 1.55 -10.30
N TYR A 80 -8.58 0.47 -9.84
CA TYR A 80 -7.98 0.39 -8.52
C TYR A 80 -6.46 0.31 -8.68
N VAL A 81 -5.74 1.33 -8.24
CA VAL A 81 -4.28 1.45 -8.38
C VAL A 81 -3.62 1.17 -7.04
N THR A 82 -2.69 0.23 -6.99
CA THR A 82 -1.85 -0.03 -5.81
C THR A 82 -0.38 0.28 -6.11
N PRO A 83 0.44 0.64 -5.10
CA PRO A 83 1.87 0.88 -5.32
C PRO A 83 2.64 -0.42 -5.55
N LEU A 84 2.15 -1.59 -5.14
CA LEU A 84 2.90 -2.84 -5.20
C LEU A 84 2.09 -3.97 -5.80
N ARG A 85 2.74 -4.77 -6.67
CA ARG A 85 2.10 -5.93 -7.31
C ARG A 85 1.58 -6.96 -6.30
N ALA A 86 2.27 -7.14 -5.17
CA ALA A 86 1.84 -8.06 -4.12
C ALA A 86 0.48 -7.66 -3.51
N LEU A 87 0.22 -6.35 -3.36
CA LEU A 87 -1.06 -5.83 -2.89
C LEU A 87 -2.19 -6.12 -3.88
N ASN A 88 -1.92 -6.09 -5.19
CA ASN A 88 -2.93 -6.41 -6.20
C ASN A 88 -3.50 -7.83 -6.04
N ARG A 89 -2.63 -8.81 -5.77
CA ARG A 89 -3.04 -10.22 -5.64
C ARG A 89 -3.86 -10.43 -4.39
N ASP A 90 -3.44 -9.86 -3.27
CA ASP A 90 -4.19 -9.95 -2.02
C ASP A 90 -5.57 -9.28 -2.14
N LEU A 91 -5.60 -8.08 -2.74
CA LEU A 91 -6.84 -7.38 -3.00
C LEU A 91 -7.79 -8.19 -3.88
N LEU A 92 -7.28 -8.81 -4.95
CA LEU A 92 -8.10 -9.67 -5.81
C LEU A 92 -8.68 -10.84 -5.01
N ARG A 93 -7.88 -11.54 -4.19
CA ARG A 93 -8.36 -12.65 -3.36
C ARG A 93 -9.52 -12.23 -2.46
N ARG A 94 -9.44 -11.03 -1.85
CA ARG A 94 -10.48 -10.48 -0.97
C ARG A 94 -11.74 -10.06 -1.73
N LEU A 95 -11.59 -9.51 -2.93
CA LEU A 95 -12.70 -8.92 -3.68
C LEU A 95 -13.35 -9.86 -4.68
N GLU A 96 -12.69 -10.94 -5.11
CA GLU A 96 -13.17 -11.80 -6.19
C GLU A 96 -14.53 -12.45 -5.87
N GLU A 97 -14.70 -12.96 -4.65
CA GLU A 97 -15.97 -13.57 -4.22
C GLU A 97 -17.10 -12.54 -4.12
N MET A 98 -16.79 -11.35 -3.59
CA MET A 98 -17.71 -10.21 -3.60
C MET A 98 -18.10 -9.81 -5.02
N GLY A 99 -17.14 -9.77 -5.95
CA GLY A 99 -17.40 -9.53 -7.35
C GLY A 99 -18.34 -10.58 -7.95
N LYS A 100 -18.10 -11.88 -7.71
CA LYS A 100 -18.96 -12.97 -8.19
C LYS A 100 -20.40 -12.85 -7.68
N ASP A 101 -20.57 -12.60 -6.38
CA ASP A 101 -21.89 -12.47 -5.75
C ASP A 101 -22.67 -11.25 -6.28
N LEU A 102 -21.97 -10.19 -6.70
CA LEU A 102 -22.56 -8.96 -7.26
C LEU A 102 -22.62 -8.94 -8.80
N ASP A 103 -22.25 -10.04 -9.47
CA ASP A 103 -22.07 -10.12 -10.93
C ASP A 103 -21.09 -9.06 -11.51
N ILE A 104 -20.07 -8.68 -10.74
CA ILE A 104 -19.04 -7.71 -11.10
C ILE A 104 -17.72 -8.44 -11.35
N LYS A 105 -17.18 -8.30 -12.56
CA LYS A 105 -15.93 -8.95 -12.95
C LYS A 105 -14.75 -8.12 -12.49
N ILE A 106 -14.00 -8.64 -11.52
CA ILE A 106 -12.79 -8.02 -10.97
C ILE A 106 -11.57 -8.78 -11.48
N GLN A 107 -10.58 -8.08 -12.04
CA GLN A 107 -9.34 -8.71 -12.49
C GLN A 107 -8.11 -7.81 -12.27
N VAL A 108 -6.96 -8.46 -12.10
CA VAL A 108 -5.66 -7.80 -11.97
C VAL A 108 -4.97 -7.70 -13.33
N ARG A 109 -4.32 -6.56 -13.57
CA ARG A 109 -3.40 -6.35 -14.68
C ARG A 109 -2.15 -5.64 -14.18
N HIS A 110 -1.01 -6.32 -14.24
CA HIS A 110 0.31 -5.79 -13.89
C HIS A 110 1.41 -6.35 -14.82
N GLY A 111 2.67 -5.99 -14.57
CA GLY A 111 3.83 -6.46 -15.33
C GLY A 111 3.91 -7.98 -15.50
N ASP A 112 3.58 -8.76 -14.47
CA ASP A 112 3.65 -10.23 -14.53
C ASP A 112 2.39 -10.92 -15.08
N THR A 113 1.39 -10.17 -15.57
CA THR A 113 0.17 -10.79 -16.12
C THR A 113 0.52 -11.53 -17.42
N PRO A 114 0.22 -12.84 -17.56
CA PRO A 114 0.57 -13.62 -18.75
C PRO A 114 -0.08 -13.09 -20.03
N VAL A 115 0.61 -13.18 -21.17
CA VAL A 115 0.12 -12.68 -22.48
C VAL A 115 -1.28 -13.20 -22.83
N SER A 116 -1.58 -14.45 -22.51
CA SER A 116 -2.90 -15.06 -22.71
C SER A 116 -4.00 -14.34 -21.90
N ALA A 117 -3.76 -14.08 -20.62
CA ALA A 117 -4.65 -13.30 -19.77
C ALA A 117 -4.78 -11.86 -20.29
N ARG A 118 -3.68 -11.27 -20.77
CA ARG A 118 -3.70 -9.93 -21.36
C ARG A 118 -4.61 -9.84 -22.59
N SER A 119 -4.52 -10.84 -23.47
CA SER A 119 -5.37 -10.95 -24.67
C SER A 119 -6.83 -11.14 -24.31
N ARG A 120 -7.12 -11.99 -23.31
CA ARG A 120 -8.48 -12.20 -22.79
C ARG A 120 -9.09 -10.92 -22.23
N GLN A 121 -8.33 -10.16 -21.44
CA GLN A 121 -8.74 -8.86 -20.89
C GLN A 121 -9.03 -7.83 -21.98
N ALA A 122 -8.18 -7.78 -23.02
CA ALA A 122 -8.45 -6.89 -24.15
C ALA A 122 -9.75 -7.30 -24.88
N LYS A 123 -10.01 -8.60 -25.01
CA LYS A 123 -11.23 -9.12 -25.64
C LYS A 123 -12.50 -8.87 -24.83
N SER A 124 -12.45 -9.18 -23.54
CA SER A 124 -13.52 -9.04 -22.58
C SER A 124 -12.93 -8.41 -21.32
N PRO A 125 -13.02 -7.08 -21.17
CA PRO A 125 -12.45 -6.38 -20.02
C PRO A 125 -13.14 -6.79 -18.71
N PRO A 126 -12.50 -6.57 -17.56
CA PRO A 126 -13.20 -6.54 -16.28
C PRO A 126 -13.95 -5.22 -16.09
N ASP A 127 -14.87 -5.20 -15.13
CA ASP A 127 -15.53 -3.97 -14.67
C ASP A 127 -14.64 -3.19 -13.71
N VAL A 128 -13.94 -3.93 -12.85
CA VAL A 128 -12.94 -3.42 -11.91
C VAL A 128 -11.57 -3.92 -12.33
N MET A 129 -10.69 -3.00 -12.69
CA MET A 129 -9.30 -3.31 -13.02
C MET A 129 -8.38 -2.90 -11.88
N ILE A 130 -7.76 -3.89 -11.24
CA ILE A 130 -6.71 -3.68 -10.24
C ILE A 130 -5.36 -3.62 -10.97
N THR A 131 -4.59 -2.55 -10.79
CA THR A 131 -3.35 -2.31 -11.54
C THR A 131 -2.28 -1.53 -10.76
N THR A 132 -1.15 -1.25 -11.39
CA THR A 132 -0.07 -0.39 -10.85
C THR A 132 0.10 0.86 -11.73
N PRO A 133 0.73 1.94 -11.23
CA PRO A 133 0.99 3.15 -12.02
C PRO A 133 1.66 2.87 -13.37
N GLU A 134 2.70 2.02 -13.39
CA GLU A 134 3.47 1.69 -14.60
C GLU A 134 2.61 0.90 -15.59
N THR A 135 1.76 0.02 -15.07
CA THR A 135 0.90 -0.79 -15.94
C THR A 135 -0.22 0.05 -16.53
N LEU A 136 -0.78 1.00 -15.77
CA LEU A 136 -1.75 1.96 -16.29
C LEU A 136 -1.17 2.75 -17.47
N GLN A 137 0.06 3.24 -17.33
CA GLN A 137 0.79 3.93 -18.39
C GLN A 137 0.89 3.08 -19.67
N ALA A 138 1.23 1.79 -19.53
CA ALA A 138 1.30 0.87 -20.67
C ALA A 138 -0.09 0.60 -21.29
N ILE A 139 -1.14 0.46 -20.49
CA ILE A 139 -2.51 0.22 -20.95
C ILE A 139 -3.03 1.44 -21.72
N LEU A 140 -2.73 2.65 -21.25
CA LEU A 140 -3.12 3.92 -21.86
C LEU A 140 -2.58 4.12 -23.27
N ILE A 141 -1.64 3.31 -23.76
CA ILE A 141 -1.13 3.37 -25.14
C ILE A 141 -1.90 2.40 -26.05
N GLY A 142 -2.41 1.29 -25.52
CA GLY A 142 -3.02 0.21 -26.30
C GLY A 142 -4.38 0.56 -26.89
N LYS A 143 -4.51 0.55 -28.22
CA LYS A 143 -5.73 0.91 -28.97
C LYS A 143 -7.02 0.33 -28.39
N ARG A 144 -7.08 -1.00 -28.20
CA ARG A 144 -8.28 -1.68 -27.70
C ARG A 144 -8.56 -1.39 -26.22
N MET A 145 -7.53 -1.21 -25.41
CA MET A 145 -7.69 -0.95 -23.99
C MET A 145 -8.17 0.49 -23.73
N LYS A 146 -7.73 1.45 -24.54
CA LYS A 146 -8.23 2.84 -24.49
C LYS A 146 -9.74 2.90 -24.59
N GLU A 147 -10.33 2.14 -25.51
CA GLU A 147 -11.79 2.05 -25.65
C GLU A 147 -12.48 1.60 -24.37
N HIS A 148 -11.91 0.60 -23.68
CA HIS A 148 -12.46 0.12 -22.41
C HIS A 148 -12.28 1.13 -21.27
N LEU A 149 -11.20 1.92 -21.27
CA LEU A 149 -10.90 2.92 -20.25
C LEU A 149 -11.79 4.17 -20.33
N ARG A 150 -12.44 4.44 -21.47
CA ARG A 150 -13.42 5.55 -21.60
C ARG A 150 -14.59 5.45 -20.63
N SER A 151 -14.87 4.24 -20.16
CA SER A 151 -15.94 3.93 -19.24
C SER A 151 -15.60 4.19 -17.77
N VAL A 152 -14.35 4.55 -17.44
CA VAL A 152 -13.95 4.78 -16.05
C VAL A 152 -14.74 5.96 -15.46
N ARG A 153 -15.28 5.74 -14.26
CA ARG A 153 -15.99 6.75 -13.45
C ARG A 153 -15.47 6.83 -12.02
N TRP A 154 -14.75 5.80 -11.57
CA TRP A 154 -14.16 5.74 -10.24
C TRP A 154 -12.70 5.29 -10.32
N VAL A 155 -11.83 6.01 -9.63
CA VAL A 155 -10.43 5.66 -9.46
C VAL A 155 -10.11 5.59 -7.98
N VAL A 156 -9.74 4.40 -7.50
CA VAL A 156 -9.22 4.19 -6.16
C VAL A 156 -7.70 4.14 -6.24
N VAL A 157 -7.02 4.93 -5.41
CA VAL A 157 -5.56 4.92 -5.28
C VAL A 157 -5.21 4.49 -3.85
N ASP A 158 -4.64 3.31 -3.72
CA ASP A 158 -4.23 2.75 -2.44
C ASP A 158 -2.85 3.23 -2.03
N GLU A 159 -2.61 3.30 -0.72
CA GLU A 159 -1.37 3.79 -0.10
C GLU A 159 -0.82 5.06 -0.78
N VAL A 160 -1.66 6.10 -0.93
CA VAL A 160 -1.34 7.34 -1.67
C VAL A 160 -0.05 8.00 -1.15
N HIS A 161 0.22 7.88 0.15
CA HIS A 161 1.42 8.46 0.78
C HIS A 161 2.73 7.88 0.22
N GLU A 162 2.77 6.58 -0.06
CA GLU A 162 3.95 5.93 -0.67
C GLU A 162 4.18 6.45 -2.08
N LEU A 163 3.10 6.60 -2.85
CA LEU A 163 3.19 7.10 -4.22
C LEU A 163 3.59 8.58 -4.24
N ALA A 164 3.04 9.41 -3.34
CA ALA A 164 3.29 10.84 -3.32
C ALA A 164 4.77 11.20 -3.08
N THR A 165 5.51 10.36 -2.37
CA THR A 165 6.93 10.57 -2.05
C THR A 165 7.90 9.96 -3.07
N ASP A 166 7.39 9.46 -4.19
CA ASP A 166 8.15 8.76 -5.23
C ASP A 166 7.81 9.33 -6.63
N GLU A 167 8.75 9.28 -7.57
CA GLU A 167 8.56 9.56 -9.00
C GLU A 167 7.36 8.80 -9.59
N ARG A 168 7.10 7.59 -9.09
CA ARG A 168 5.96 6.75 -9.47
C ARG A 168 4.62 7.43 -9.23
N GLY A 169 4.51 8.25 -8.19
CA GLY A 169 3.32 9.06 -7.96
C GLY A 169 3.15 10.17 -8.97
N VAL A 170 4.24 10.83 -9.36
CA VAL A 170 4.20 11.84 -10.42
C VAL A 170 3.75 11.20 -11.73
N GLN A 171 4.29 10.02 -12.06
CA GLN A 171 3.82 9.23 -13.21
C GLN A 171 2.33 8.89 -13.14
N LEU A 172 1.82 8.53 -11.96
CA LEU A 172 0.39 8.27 -11.77
C LEU A 172 -0.43 9.55 -12.00
N SER A 173 -0.01 10.69 -11.46
CA SER A 173 -0.71 11.97 -11.65
C SER A 173 -0.89 12.29 -13.13
N PHE A 174 0.16 12.14 -13.94
CA PHE A 174 0.07 12.29 -15.40
C PHE A 174 -0.86 11.26 -16.04
N ALA A 175 -0.80 10.00 -15.60
CA ALA A 175 -1.68 8.95 -16.11
C ALA A 175 -3.16 9.29 -15.88
N LEU A 176 -3.49 9.86 -14.72
CA LEU A 176 -4.87 10.23 -14.36
C LEU A 176 -5.38 11.42 -15.19
N GLU A 177 -4.55 12.43 -15.47
CA GLU A 177 -4.96 13.52 -16.37
C GLU A 177 -5.13 13.04 -17.83
N ARG A 178 -4.29 12.11 -18.30
CA ARG A 178 -4.47 11.45 -19.60
C ARG A 178 -5.72 10.59 -19.66
N LEU A 179 -6.05 9.91 -18.56
CA LEU A 179 -7.29 9.15 -18.43
C LEU A 179 -8.51 10.08 -18.46
N LEU A 180 -8.41 11.27 -17.86
CA LEU A 180 -9.45 12.28 -17.93
C LEU A 180 -9.68 12.78 -19.36
N GLU A 181 -8.61 13.12 -20.07
CA GLU A 181 -8.69 13.50 -21.50
C GLU A 181 -9.34 12.38 -22.32
N LEU A 182 -9.00 11.12 -22.03
CA LEU A 182 -9.55 9.95 -22.72
C LEU A 182 -11.04 9.72 -22.42
N THR A 183 -11.45 9.85 -21.16
CA THR A 183 -12.84 9.63 -20.71
C THR A 183 -13.76 10.77 -21.11
N GLY A 184 -13.23 11.99 -21.22
CA GLY A 184 -13.98 13.21 -21.56
C GLY A 184 -14.95 13.68 -20.46
N VAL A 185 -14.97 13.00 -19.31
CA VAL A 185 -15.81 13.32 -18.16
C VAL A 185 -15.01 13.11 -16.88
N GLU A 186 -15.30 13.90 -15.86
CA GLU A 186 -14.66 13.70 -14.55
C GLU A 186 -15.02 12.34 -13.95
N PHE A 187 -14.03 11.74 -13.31
CA PHE A 187 -14.17 10.54 -12.49
C PHE A 187 -13.85 10.87 -11.04
N GLN A 188 -14.54 10.19 -10.13
CA GLN A 188 -14.32 10.32 -8.70
C GLN A 188 -12.97 9.69 -8.32
N ARG A 189 -12.18 10.39 -7.50
CA ARG A 189 -10.88 9.94 -7.00
C ARG A 189 -10.98 9.65 -5.51
N ILE A 190 -10.62 8.44 -5.13
CA ILE A 190 -10.73 7.92 -3.76
C ILE A 190 -9.33 7.45 -3.33
N GLY A 191 -8.72 8.15 -2.40
CA GLY A 191 -7.39 7.82 -1.89
C GLY A 191 -7.48 7.04 -0.60
N LEU A 192 -6.62 6.03 -0.43
CA LEU A 192 -6.43 5.33 0.84
C LEU A 192 -5.04 5.62 1.35
N SER A 193 -4.93 5.97 2.63
CA SER A 193 -3.62 6.20 3.24
C SER A 193 -3.60 5.66 4.66
N ALA A 194 -2.42 5.21 5.11
CA ALA A 194 -2.13 5.12 6.52
C ALA A 194 -2.06 6.52 7.15
N THR A 195 -1.92 6.57 8.47
CA THR A 195 -1.72 7.82 9.21
C THR A 195 -0.47 8.55 8.71
N ILE A 196 -0.60 9.85 8.42
CA ILE A 196 0.43 10.71 7.81
C ILE A 196 0.44 12.11 8.43
N GLY A 197 1.55 12.83 8.30
CA GLY A 197 1.73 14.15 8.93
C GLY A 197 1.01 15.32 8.25
N GLU A 198 0.86 15.31 6.91
CA GLU A 198 0.20 16.40 6.14
C GLU A 198 -0.86 15.84 5.18
N PRO A 199 -2.05 15.49 5.69
CA PRO A 199 -3.07 14.82 4.89
C PRO A 199 -3.67 15.66 3.78
N GLU A 200 -3.79 16.98 3.97
CA GLU A 200 -4.28 17.90 2.95
C GLU A 200 -3.34 17.94 1.74
N ARG A 201 -2.02 17.89 1.97
CA ARG A 201 -1.02 17.91 0.90
C ARG A 201 -1.09 16.63 0.07
N ILE A 202 -1.27 15.48 0.71
CA ILE A 202 -1.47 14.18 0.05
C ILE A 202 -2.81 14.14 -0.69
N GLY A 203 -3.88 14.69 -0.10
CA GLY A 203 -5.18 14.80 -0.75
C GLY A 203 -5.11 15.66 -2.00
N GLN A 204 -4.39 16.79 -1.93
CA GLN A 204 -4.21 17.67 -3.08
C GLN A 204 -3.39 17.00 -4.19
N PHE A 205 -2.36 16.23 -3.82
CA PHE A 205 -1.60 15.41 -4.77
C PHE A 205 -2.49 14.40 -5.50
N LEU A 206 -3.40 13.73 -4.77
CA LEU A 206 -4.34 12.75 -5.34
C LEU A 206 -5.26 13.36 -6.41
N VAL A 207 -5.85 14.53 -6.13
CA VAL A 207 -6.90 15.11 -6.99
C VAL A 207 -6.40 16.15 -7.99
N GLY A 208 -5.15 16.58 -7.86
CA GLY A 208 -4.57 17.67 -8.65
C GLY A 208 -5.09 19.05 -8.21
N SER A 209 -4.62 20.13 -8.85
CA SER A 209 -4.83 21.51 -8.37
C SER A 209 -6.23 22.10 -8.58
N ARG A 210 -7.07 21.48 -9.41
CA ARG A 210 -8.37 22.03 -9.85
C ARG A 210 -9.58 21.40 -9.17
N ARG A 211 -9.36 20.48 -8.24
CA ARG A 211 -10.40 19.66 -7.63
C ARG A 211 -10.34 19.79 -6.12
N ARG A 212 -11.50 19.71 -5.50
CA ARG A 212 -11.62 19.60 -4.04
C ARG A 212 -11.48 18.14 -3.63
N VAL A 213 -10.93 17.94 -2.44
CA VAL A 213 -10.81 16.66 -1.77
C VAL A 213 -11.27 16.82 -0.34
N THR A 214 -12.08 15.87 0.13
CA THR A 214 -12.50 15.79 1.53
C THR A 214 -11.58 14.79 2.24
N VAL A 215 -10.84 15.24 3.25
CA VAL A 215 -10.01 14.38 4.07
C VAL A 215 -10.87 13.78 5.17
N LEU A 216 -11.04 12.46 5.14
CA LEU A 216 -11.81 11.71 6.11
C LEU A 216 -10.86 10.88 6.97
N ARG A 217 -10.79 11.22 8.25
CA ARG A 217 -9.87 10.59 9.20
C ARG A 217 -10.64 9.94 10.33
N SER A 218 -10.34 8.67 10.60
CA SER A 218 -10.77 8.02 11.84
C SER A 218 -9.65 8.08 12.87
N ASP A 219 -9.96 8.61 14.05
CA ASP A 219 -9.05 8.57 15.21
C ASP A 219 -9.22 7.25 15.97
N GLU A 220 -9.10 6.14 15.26
CA GLU A 220 -9.04 4.82 15.87
C GLU A 220 -7.69 4.69 16.58
N THR A 221 -7.65 4.99 17.88
CA THR A 221 -6.48 4.73 18.72
C THR A 221 -6.31 3.23 18.87
N ARG A 222 -5.57 2.64 17.94
CA ARG A 222 -5.08 1.27 18.09
C ARG A 222 -4.03 1.28 19.20
N GLY A 223 -4.19 0.43 20.21
CA GLY A 223 -3.20 0.33 21.28
C GLY A 223 -1.83 0.01 20.69
N LEU A 224 -0.84 0.89 20.91
CA LEU A 224 0.54 0.68 20.48
C LEU A 224 1.41 0.38 21.71
N GLN A 225 1.90 -0.85 21.78
CA GLN A 225 2.84 -1.30 22.81
C GLN A 225 4.21 -1.52 22.17
N ILE A 226 5.02 -0.47 22.17
CA ILE A 226 6.39 -0.50 21.67
C ILE A 226 7.36 -0.31 22.83
N SER A 227 8.39 -1.15 22.88
CA SER A 227 9.52 -1.02 23.81
C SER A 227 10.84 -0.95 23.04
N VAL A 228 11.87 -0.38 23.67
CA VAL A 228 13.25 -0.45 23.19
C VAL A 228 13.99 -1.47 24.04
N ARG A 229 14.79 -2.34 23.41
CA ARG A 229 15.70 -3.24 24.12
C ARG A 229 17.08 -3.20 23.50
N SER A 230 18.07 -3.08 24.37
CA SER A 230 19.49 -3.29 24.06
C SER A 230 19.99 -4.48 24.85
N VAL A 231 20.96 -5.21 24.31
CA VAL A 231 21.55 -6.39 24.96
C VAL A 231 23.05 -6.24 25.10
N HIS A 232 23.53 -6.62 26.27
CA HIS A 232 24.96 -6.79 26.54
C HIS A 232 25.32 -8.28 26.45
N PRO A 233 26.45 -8.64 25.81
CA PRO A 233 26.87 -10.03 25.69
C PRO A 233 27.05 -10.69 27.05
N SER A 234 26.43 -11.86 27.22
CA SER A 234 26.69 -12.72 28.37
C SER A 234 28.02 -13.47 28.22
N SER A 235 28.51 -14.08 29.29
CA SER A 235 29.69 -14.97 29.21
C SER A 235 29.48 -16.16 28.26
N GLY A 236 28.23 -16.62 28.10
CA GLY A 236 27.89 -17.65 27.11
C GLY A 236 28.01 -17.14 25.68
N ASP A 237 27.58 -15.92 25.42
CA ASP A 237 27.71 -15.29 24.09
C ASP A 237 29.18 -15.06 23.72
N GLN A 238 30.05 -14.78 24.69
CA GLN A 238 31.48 -14.65 24.45
C GLN A 238 32.15 -15.96 24.03
N LYS A 239 31.72 -17.10 24.61
CA LYS A 239 32.24 -18.41 24.21
C LYS A 239 31.79 -18.77 22.79
N GLU A 240 30.50 -18.60 22.53
CA GLU A 240 29.90 -18.89 21.23
C GLU A 240 30.44 -17.97 20.11
N SER A 241 30.75 -16.72 20.45
CA SER A 241 31.41 -15.75 19.57
C SER A 241 32.71 -16.29 18.96
N VAL A 242 33.54 -16.98 19.77
CA VAL A 242 34.78 -17.60 19.31
C VAL A 242 34.49 -18.76 18.36
N ASN A 243 33.52 -19.62 18.70
CA ASN A 243 33.15 -20.79 17.89
C ASN A 243 32.62 -20.39 16.51
N LEU A 244 31.78 -19.35 16.45
CA LEU A 244 31.11 -18.90 15.23
C LEU A 244 31.92 -17.86 14.44
N GLY A 245 33.01 -17.32 15.01
CA GLY A 245 33.77 -16.22 14.40
C GLY A 245 32.96 -14.93 14.27
N LEU A 246 31.94 -14.75 15.12
CA LEU A 246 31.04 -13.58 15.11
C LEU A 246 31.29 -12.72 16.34
N PRO A 247 31.10 -11.38 16.29
CA PRO A 247 31.18 -10.55 17.49
C PRO A 247 30.17 -11.01 18.56
N ALA A 248 30.58 -11.03 19.83
CA ALA A 248 29.70 -11.45 20.94
C ALA A 248 28.40 -10.63 21.04
N SER A 249 28.43 -9.36 20.62
CA SER A 249 27.23 -8.52 20.52
C SER A 249 26.25 -8.98 19.44
N THR A 250 26.77 -9.48 18.32
CA THR A 250 25.96 -10.09 17.25
C THR A 250 25.31 -11.38 17.73
N VAL A 251 26.08 -12.25 18.40
CA VAL A 251 25.54 -13.48 18.98
C VAL A 251 24.43 -13.19 19.99
N SER A 252 24.67 -12.26 20.91
CA SER A 252 23.69 -11.88 21.93
C SER A 252 22.39 -11.34 21.34
N ARG A 253 22.48 -10.50 20.30
CA ARG A 253 21.30 -9.98 19.58
C ARG A 253 20.52 -11.06 18.85
N ALA A 254 21.20 -11.93 18.10
CA ALA A 254 20.54 -13.03 17.39
C ALA A 254 19.88 -14.02 18.38
N ARG A 255 20.52 -14.29 19.52
CA ARG A 255 19.95 -15.08 20.62
C ARG A 255 18.69 -14.42 21.22
N MET A 256 18.71 -13.10 21.43
CA MET A 256 17.52 -12.36 21.88
C MET A 256 16.38 -12.46 20.86
N ILE A 257 16.67 -12.27 19.57
CA ILE A 257 15.68 -12.39 18.49
C ILE A 257 15.06 -13.79 18.48
N LEU A 258 15.90 -14.83 18.54
CA LEU A 258 15.46 -16.22 18.65
C LEU A 258 14.54 -16.44 19.86
N GLY A 259 14.91 -15.93 21.04
CA GLY A 259 14.08 -16.03 22.24
C GLY A 259 12.71 -15.36 22.07
N ILE A 260 12.68 -14.18 21.45
CA ILE A 260 11.42 -13.49 21.15
C ILE A 260 10.58 -14.32 20.16
N ILE A 261 11.17 -14.79 19.06
CA ILE A 261 10.47 -15.63 18.06
C ILE A 261 9.91 -16.90 18.70
N GLN A 262 10.65 -17.55 19.60
CA GLN A 262 10.19 -18.76 20.27
C GLN A 262 9.02 -18.52 21.24
N SER A 263 8.96 -17.32 21.84
CA SER A 263 7.88 -16.91 22.75
C SER A 263 6.59 -16.44 22.07
N HIS A 264 6.60 -16.34 20.74
CA HIS A 264 5.47 -15.89 19.93
C HIS A 264 5.10 -16.94 18.87
N LYS A 265 3.89 -16.83 18.32
CA LYS A 265 3.41 -17.73 17.26
C LYS A 265 3.93 -17.31 15.89
N SER A 266 3.97 -15.99 15.62
CA SER A 266 4.19 -15.44 14.27
C SER A 266 4.84 -14.05 14.35
N THR A 267 6.15 -14.00 14.16
CA THR A 267 6.94 -12.77 14.32
C THR A 267 7.44 -12.22 12.99
N LEU A 268 7.24 -10.92 12.74
CA LEU A 268 8.01 -10.24 11.69
C LEU A 268 9.24 -9.57 12.28
N VAL A 269 10.37 -9.74 11.60
CA VAL A 269 11.64 -9.10 11.95
C VAL A 269 12.00 -8.12 10.85
N PHE A 270 11.67 -6.84 11.05
CA PHE A 270 12.02 -5.79 10.11
C PHE A 270 13.47 -5.36 10.27
N THR A 271 14.13 -5.16 9.13
CA THR A 271 15.48 -4.63 8.99
C THR A 271 15.45 -3.46 7.99
N ASN A 272 16.43 -2.57 8.08
CA ASN A 272 16.48 -1.40 7.21
C ASN A 272 17.08 -1.67 5.83
N THR A 273 17.86 -2.75 5.68
CA THR A 273 18.57 -3.08 4.43
C THR A 273 18.47 -4.56 4.13
N ARG A 274 18.66 -4.92 2.85
CA ARG A 274 18.59 -6.32 2.38
C ARG A 274 19.76 -7.11 2.95
N GLU A 275 20.93 -6.49 2.99
CA GLU A 275 22.16 -7.03 3.54
C GLU A 275 21.99 -7.39 5.02
N HIS A 276 21.32 -6.54 5.81
CA HIS A 276 21.02 -6.85 7.21
C HIS A 276 19.99 -7.98 7.35
N ALA A 277 18.99 -8.06 6.46
CA ALA A 277 18.03 -9.17 6.48
C ALA A 277 18.73 -10.52 6.27
N GLU A 278 19.56 -10.62 5.24
CA GLU A 278 20.31 -11.83 4.90
C GLU A 278 21.34 -12.19 5.98
N ALA A 279 22.12 -11.19 6.45
CA ALA A 279 23.10 -11.40 7.51
C ALA A 279 22.44 -11.88 8.80
N LEU A 280 21.30 -11.30 9.18
CA LEU A 280 20.58 -11.69 10.38
C LEU A 280 19.99 -13.10 10.26
N ALA A 281 19.48 -13.48 9.09
CA ALA A 281 19.00 -14.84 8.83
C ALA A 281 20.12 -15.87 8.99
N ALA A 282 21.30 -15.61 8.40
CA ALA A 282 22.47 -16.47 8.52
C ALA A 282 22.94 -16.60 9.98
N GLN A 283 22.95 -15.48 10.73
CA GLN A 283 23.31 -15.49 12.15
C GLN A 283 22.33 -16.30 13.00
N ILE A 284 21.03 -16.13 12.76
CA ILE A 284 19.98 -16.88 13.45
C ILE A 284 20.10 -18.38 13.13
N GLN A 285 20.36 -18.74 11.87
CA GLN A 285 20.54 -20.13 11.46
C GLN A 285 21.79 -20.76 12.09
N ALA A 286 22.90 -20.02 12.16
CA ALA A 286 24.14 -20.47 12.79
C ALA A 286 23.97 -20.71 14.31
N ILE A 287 23.14 -19.91 14.98
CA ILE A 287 22.93 -20.00 16.44
C ILE A 287 21.79 -20.97 16.80
N GLY A 288 20.74 -21.03 15.99
CA GLY A 288 19.48 -21.69 16.31
C GLY A 288 19.09 -22.72 15.26
N ALA A 289 19.69 -23.91 15.31
CA ALA A 289 19.50 -25.00 14.35
C ALA A 289 18.07 -25.57 14.19
N GLY A 290 17.04 -24.98 14.80
CA GLY A 290 15.66 -25.49 14.80
C GLY A 290 14.54 -24.47 14.66
N VAL A 291 14.83 -23.16 14.49
CA VAL A 291 13.78 -22.16 14.25
C VAL A 291 13.67 -21.90 12.75
N ALA A 292 12.52 -22.27 12.16
CA ALA A 292 12.24 -22.02 10.76
C ALA A 292 12.01 -20.51 10.51
N VAL A 293 13.02 -19.87 9.91
CA VAL A 293 12.99 -18.46 9.47
C VAL A 293 13.30 -18.38 7.98
N ARG A 294 12.68 -17.43 7.27
CA ARG A 294 13.04 -17.06 5.89
C ARG A 294 13.19 -15.55 5.75
N VAL A 295 13.89 -15.14 4.70
CA VAL A 295 14.06 -13.72 4.33
C VAL A 295 13.00 -13.30 3.31
N HIS A 296 12.56 -12.05 3.37
CA HIS A 296 11.64 -11.46 2.40
C HIS A 296 12.04 -10.02 2.02
N HIS A 297 12.54 -9.82 0.80
CA HIS A 297 12.86 -8.48 0.27
C HIS A 297 12.78 -8.42 -1.27
N GLY A 298 12.75 -7.20 -1.81
CA GLY A 298 12.50 -6.94 -3.23
C GLY A 298 13.51 -7.56 -4.22
N SER A 299 14.73 -7.91 -3.80
CA SER A 299 15.70 -8.62 -4.65
C SER A 299 15.41 -10.12 -4.84
N LEU A 300 14.51 -10.71 -4.04
CA LEU A 300 14.18 -12.13 -4.18
C LEU A 300 13.24 -12.35 -5.38
N SER A 301 13.38 -13.53 -6.00
CA SER A 301 12.46 -13.94 -7.05
C SER A 301 11.03 -13.95 -6.54
N ARG A 302 10.08 -13.85 -7.47
CA ARG A 302 8.67 -13.85 -7.12
C ARG A 302 8.26 -15.15 -6.44
N GLU A 303 8.75 -16.27 -6.94
CA GLU A 303 8.44 -17.62 -6.47
C GLU A 303 8.88 -17.79 -5.02
N LEU A 304 10.10 -17.36 -4.68
CA LEU A 304 10.62 -17.44 -3.31
C LEU A 304 9.83 -16.56 -2.34
N ARG A 305 9.41 -15.37 -2.77
CA ARG A 305 8.58 -14.48 -1.95
C ARG A 305 7.20 -15.09 -1.70
N GLU A 306 6.55 -15.59 -2.75
CA GLU A 306 5.24 -16.24 -2.64
C GLU A 306 5.28 -17.50 -1.77
N GLU A 307 6.37 -18.28 -1.86
CA GLU A 307 6.58 -19.44 -1.00
C GLU A 307 6.75 -19.01 0.47
N ALA A 308 7.59 -18.02 0.76
CA ALA A 308 7.81 -17.53 2.11
C ALA A 308 6.53 -16.94 2.74
N GLU A 309 5.77 -16.14 1.96
CA GLU A 309 4.47 -15.61 2.37
C GLU A 309 3.48 -16.74 2.70
N LYS A 310 3.40 -17.76 1.84
CA LYS A 310 2.51 -18.91 2.01
C LYS A 310 2.89 -19.75 3.23
N GLU A 311 4.17 -20.10 3.38
CA GLU A 311 4.63 -20.90 4.52
C GLU A 311 4.42 -20.18 5.85
N PHE A 312 4.59 -18.86 5.87
CA PHE A 312 4.29 -18.05 7.05
C PHE A 312 2.78 -18.00 7.34
N GLN A 313 1.95 -17.79 6.32
CA GLN A 313 0.48 -17.82 6.46
C GLN A 313 -0.04 -19.19 6.96
N GLU A 314 0.59 -20.28 6.52
CA GLU A 314 0.28 -21.66 6.95
C GLU A 314 0.85 -22.01 8.33
N GLY A 315 1.61 -21.11 8.97
CA GLY A 315 2.24 -21.34 10.28
C GLY A 315 3.44 -22.30 10.25
N LYS A 316 3.99 -22.61 9.07
CA LYS A 316 5.22 -23.41 8.91
C LYS A 316 6.46 -22.61 9.31
N LEU A 317 6.44 -21.30 9.09
CA LEU A 317 7.49 -20.38 9.53
C LEU A 317 7.01 -19.67 10.80
N ARG A 318 7.87 -19.64 11.83
CA ARG A 318 7.60 -18.83 13.03
C ARG A 318 7.97 -17.36 12.82
N ALA A 319 8.88 -17.08 11.90
CA ALA A 319 9.27 -15.71 11.60
C ALA A 319 9.66 -15.48 10.14
N LEU A 320 9.42 -14.26 9.68
CA LEU A 320 9.95 -13.71 8.45
C LEU A 320 10.84 -12.51 8.75
N ILE A 321 12.07 -12.54 8.23
CA ILE A 321 13.02 -11.42 8.30
C ILE A 321 12.85 -10.59 7.03
N CYS A 322 12.42 -9.35 7.16
CA CYS A 322 11.97 -8.56 6.02
C CYS A 322 12.51 -7.13 6.04
N THR A 323 12.35 -6.46 4.90
CA THR A 323 12.60 -5.02 4.72
C THR A 323 11.25 -4.31 4.61
N SER A 324 11.18 -3.13 3.98
CA SER A 324 9.90 -2.47 3.67
C SER A 324 8.97 -3.28 2.75
N SER A 325 9.45 -4.41 2.21
CA SER A 325 8.67 -5.33 1.36
C SER A 325 7.38 -5.84 2.00
N LEU A 326 7.31 -5.93 3.34
CA LEU A 326 6.13 -6.36 4.11
C LEU A 326 5.57 -5.26 5.02
N GLU A 327 6.00 -4.02 4.83
CA GLU A 327 5.54 -2.86 5.62
C GLU A 327 4.10 -2.46 5.25
N LEU A 328 3.78 -2.60 3.96
CA LEU A 328 2.47 -2.25 3.40
C LEU A 328 1.46 -3.41 3.47
N GLY A 329 0.19 -3.08 3.21
CA GLY A 329 -1.05 -3.86 3.37
C GLY A 329 -1.17 -5.32 2.90
N ILE A 330 -0.08 -6.06 2.64
CA ILE A 330 -0.13 -7.46 2.22
C ILE A 330 -0.67 -8.31 3.37
N ASP A 331 -1.64 -9.15 3.08
CA ASP A 331 -2.09 -10.19 4.00
C ASP A 331 -1.10 -11.35 4.03
N ILE A 332 -0.38 -11.46 5.12
CA ILE A 332 0.52 -12.57 5.40
C ILE A 332 -0.01 -13.43 6.56
N GLY A 333 -1.30 -13.34 6.86
CA GLY A 333 -1.93 -13.97 8.02
C GLY A 333 -1.73 -13.20 9.32
N SER A 334 -2.05 -13.86 10.45
CA SER A 334 -1.97 -13.24 11.77
C SER A 334 -0.52 -13.13 12.25
N VAL A 335 -0.05 -11.90 12.42
CA VAL A 335 1.22 -11.58 13.09
C VAL A 335 0.91 -11.17 14.52
N ASP A 336 1.56 -11.79 15.51
CA ASP A 336 1.34 -11.47 16.92
C ASP A 336 2.40 -10.52 17.49
N PHE A 337 3.59 -10.43 16.87
CA PHE A 337 4.66 -9.56 17.36
C PHE A 337 5.60 -9.04 16.27
N ILE A 338 6.10 -7.82 16.47
CA ILE A 338 7.08 -7.19 15.59
C ILE A 338 8.42 -6.99 16.30
N ILE A 339 9.49 -7.41 15.65
CA ILE A 339 10.86 -7.01 15.98
C ILE A 339 11.31 -6.02 14.92
N GLN A 340 11.68 -4.81 15.33
CA GLN A 340 12.35 -3.84 14.47
C GLN A 340 13.84 -3.85 14.85
N TYR A 341 14.69 -4.37 13.97
CA TYR A 341 16.14 -4.42 14.19
C TYR A 341 16.76 -3.09 13.77
N THR A 342 17.34 -2.39 14.73
CA THR A 342 17.75 -0.96 14.69
C THR A 342 16.59 0.00 14.45
N SER A 343 16.77 1.25 14.80
CA SER A 343 15.80 2.32 14.59
C SER A 343 15.35 2.38 13.12
N PRO A 344 14.04 2.50 12.85
CA PRO A 344 13.52 2.65 11.49
C PRO A 344 13.74 4.06 10.92
N ARG A 345 14.36 4.98 11.70
CA ARG A 345 14.65 6.40 11.37
C ARG A 345 13.43 7.30 11.18
N GLU A 346 12.25 6.73 11.01
CA GLU A 346 10.99 7.45 10.76
C GLU A 346 9.88 6.87 11.67
N THR A 347 9.12 7.77 12.28
CA THR A 347 7.95 7.49 13.13
C THR A 347 6.86 6.82 12.31
N THR A 348 6.65 7.29 11.08
CA THR A 348 5.68 6.74 10.14
C THR A 348 5.96 5.26 9.85
N ARG A 349 7.22 4.92 9.55
CA ARG A 349 7.65 3.51 9.35
C ARG A 349 7.46 2.67 10.60
N LEU A 350 7.82 3.20 11.76
CA LEU A 350 7.63 2.50 13.03
C LEU A 350 6.16 2.09 13.23
N ILE A 351 5.23 3.02 13.01
CA ILE A 351 3.79 2.77 13.18
C ILE A 351 3.28 1.77 12.13
N GLN A 352 3.68 1.90 10.87
CA GLN A 352 3.25 1.00 9.80
C GLN A 352 3.73 -0.44 10.05
N ARG A 353 5.01 -0.60 10.40
CA ARG A 353 5.62 -1.90 10.71
C ARG A 353 5.01 -2.52 11.95
N VAL A 354 4.92 -1.78 13.06
CA VAL A 354 4.30 -2.28 14.31
C VAL A 354 2.82 -2.60 14.09
N GLY A 355 2.13 -1.79 13.28
CA GLY A 355 0.74 -1.96 12.88
C GLY A 355 0.43 -3.25 12.11
N ARG A 356 1.46 -3.97 11.63
CA ARG A 356 1.32 -5.34 11.08
C ARG A 356 0.94 -6.37 12.14
N SER A 357 1.26 -6.15 13.41
CA SER A 357 0.86 -7.05 14.50
C SER A 357 -0.55 -6.78 15.02
N GLY A 358 -1.21 -7.84 15.48
CA GLY A 358 -2.52 -7.80 16.13
C GLY A 358 -3.62 -7.29 15.20
N HIS A 359 -3.58 -7.68 13.92
CA HIS A 359 -4.34 -7.16 12.76
C HIS A 359 -5.86 -7.42 12.79
N THR A 360 -6.48 -7.22 13.96
CA THR A 360 -7.93 -7.27 14.18
C THR A 360 -8.46 -5.92 14.66
N LEU A 361 -9.74 -5.63 14.39
CA LEU A 361 -10.43 -4.45 14.94
C LEU A 361 -10.32 -4.47 16.47
N GLY A 362 -9.83 -3.38 17.06
CA GLY A 362 -9.59 -3.27 18.51
C GLY A 362 -8.33 -4.00 19.04
N GLY A 363 -7.57 -4.70 18.18
CA GLY A 363 -6.33 -5.38 18.57
C GLY A 363 -5.21 -4.39 18.94
N THR A 364 -4.40 -4.76 19.94
CA THR A 364 -3.19 -4.00 20.31
C THR A 364 -2.01 -4.43 19.46
N SER A 365 -1.39 -3.49 18.75
CA SER A 365 -0.15 -3.73 18.01
C SER A 365 1.04 -3.71 18.97
N ARG A 366 1.85 -4.77 18.91
CA ARG A 366 2.96 -5.04 19.82
C ARG A 366 4.27 -5.17 19.07
N GLY A 367 5.31 -4.52 19.59
CA GLY A 367 6.64 -4.73 19.06
C GLY A 367 7.77 -4.24 19.95
N VAL A 368 8.98 -4.57 19.53
CA VAL A 368 10.21 -4.13 20.17
C VAL A 368 11.19 -3.61 19.13
N ILE A 369 11.86 -2.52 19.44
CA ILE A 369 13.02 -2.06 18.69
C ILE A 369 14.28 -2.64 19.37
N LEU A 370 15.03 -3.47 18.65
CA LEU A 370 16.29 -4.03 19.11
C LEU A 370 17.44 -3.18 18.61
N THR A 371 18.15 -2.55 19.54
CA THR A 371 19.15 -1.54 19.20
C THR A 371 20.57 -2.06 19.27
N ILE A 372 21.49 -1.45 18.53
CA ILE A 372 22.90 -1.88 18.46
C ILE A 372 23.88 -0.97 19.20
N ASN A 373 23.51 0.28 19.49
CA ASN A 373 24.35 1.25 20.18
C ASN A 373 23.50 2.32 20.89
N THR A 374 24.14 3.27 21.56
CA THR A 374 23.46 4.32 22.34
C THR A 374 22.65 5.30 21.47
N ASP A 375 23.20 5.72 20.32
CA ASP A 375 22.50 6.64 19.41
C ASP A 375 21.21 6.01 18.88
N ASP A 376 21.25 4.72 18.58
CA ASP A 376 20.12 3.92 18.14
C ASP A 376 19.04 3.79 19.24
N ILE A 377 19.43 3.71 20.51
CA ILE A 377 18.50 3.76 21.66
C ILE A 377 17.81 5.12 21.73
N LEU A 378 18.58 6.21 21.63
CA LEU A 378 18.05 7.57 21.72
C LEU A 378 17.09 7.87 20.56
N GLU A 379 17.48 7.54 19.32
CA GLU A 379 16.63 7.72 18.15
C GLU A 379 15.34 6.89 18.30
N SER A 380 15.45 5.61 18.68
CA SER A 380 14.29 4.73 18.92
C SER A 380 13.34 5.27 19.99
N ALA A 381 13.86 5.81 21.09
CA ALA A 381 13.07 6.40 22.15
C ALA A 381 12.29 7.63 21.67
N VAL A 382 12.94 8.51 20.90
CA VAL A 382 12.30 9.69 20.28
C VAL A 382 11.20 9.26 19.31
N LEU A 383 11.45 8.27 18.45
CA LEU A 383 10.44 7.78 17.51
C LEU A 383 9.21 7.19 18.22
N ILE A 384 9.40 6.44 19.32
CA ILE A 384 8.28 5.92 20.13
C ILE A 384 7.50 7.07 20.77
N GLN A 385 8.18 8.08 21.31
CA GLN A 385 7.52 9.24 21.88
C GLN A 385 6.70 10.00 20.82
N ARG A 386 7.30 10.27 19.65
CA ARG A 386 6.60 10.91 18.54
C ARG A 386 5.40 10.10 18.07
N ALA A 387 5.51 8.77 18.01
CA ALA A 387 4.41 7.89 17.64
C ALA A 387 3.24 7.99 18.63
N ARG A 388 3.53 8.02 19.94
CA ARG A 388 2.52 8.20 21.00
C ARG A 388 1.84 9.57 20.94
N GLU A 389 2.57 10.60 20.56
CA GLU A 389 2.07 11.97 20.40
C GLU A 389 1.42 12.23 19.03
N GLY A 390 1.39 11.25 18.13
CA GLY A 390 0.87 11.41 16.76
C GLY A 390 1.70 12.36 15.88
N ARG A 391 2.96 12.61 16.23
CA ARG A 391 3.87 13.53 15.51
C ARG A 391 4.62 12.82 14.39
N LEU A 392 3.99 12.75 13.23
CA LEU A 392 4.55 12.10 12.05
C LEU A 392 5.46 13.03 11.23
N GLU A 393 6.32 12.44 10.41
CA GLU A 393 7.15 13.17 9.47
C GLU A 393 6.30 13.88 8.40
N ARG A 394 6.82 15.00 7.90
CA ARG A 394 6.25 15.69 6.75
C ARG A 394 6.56 14.88 5.48
N PRO A 395 5.56 14.52 4.65
CA PRO A 395 5.83 13.86 3.38
C PRO A 395 6.57 14.80 2.44
N ILE A 396 7.71 14.34 1.93
CA ILE A 396 8.47 15.05 0.89
C ILE A 396 7.89 14.60 -0.44
N ILE A 397 6.94 15.38 -0.96
CA ILE A 397 6.38 15.12 -2.28
C ILE A 397 7.48 15.31 -3.31
N HIS A 398 7.59 14.40 -4.27
CA HIS A 398 8.58 14.49 -5.32
C HIS A 398 8.17 15.60 -6.31
N GLU A 399 8.94 16.69 -6.33
CA GLU A 399 8.67 17.87 -7.15
C GLU A 399 9.68 17.96 -8.30
N LYS A 400 9.31 18.61 -9.42
CA LYS A 400 10.20 18.86 -10.57
C LYS A 400 10.81 17.58 -11.20
N ALA A 401 10.01 16.53 -11.34
CA ALA A 401 10.39 15.28 -11.98
C ALA A 401 10.53 15.43 -13.51
N TYR A 402 11.59 16.12 -13.97
CA TYR A 402 11.80 16.42 -15.38
C TYR A 402 12.01 15.17 -16.24
N ASP A 403 12.64 14.15 -15.66
CA ASP A 403 12.82 12.84 -16.26
C ASP A 403 11.48 12.13 -16.49
N VAL A 404 10.58 12.19 -15.50
CA VAL A 404 9.19 11.70 -15.63
C VAL A 404 8.45 12.50 -16.69
N LEU A 405 8.57 13.82 -16.70
CA LEU A 405 7.94 14.69 -17.70
C LEU A 405 8.44 14.33 -19.11
N ALA A 406 9.76 14.19 -19.32
CA ALA A 406 10.33 13.80 -20.60
C ALA A 406 9.80 12.44 -21.06
N HIS A 407 9.72 11.47 -20.15
CA HIS A 407 9.12 10.17 -20.44
C HIS A 407 7.64 10.28 -20.83
N GLN A 408 6.86 11.13 -20.16
CA GLN A 408 5.45 11.38 -20.51
C GLN A 408 5.28 12.05 -21.87
N ILE A 409 6.13 13.02 -22.22
CA ILE A 409 6.11 13.69 -23.52
C ILE A 409 6.34 12.67 -24.64
N ILE A 410 7.32 11.78 -24.48
CA ILE A 410 7.56 10.68 -25.44
C ILE A 410 6.32 9.78 -25.55
N GLY A 411 5.71 9.41 -24.42
CA GLY A 411 4.49 8.61 -24.40
C GLY A 411 3.31 9.27 -25.13
N LEU A 412 3.15 10.59 -24.99
CA LEU A 412 2.13 11.37 -25.69
C LEU A 412 2.44 11.49 -27.20
N LEU A 413 3.71 11.69 -27.57
CA LEU A 413 4.14 11.70 -28.97
C LEU A 413 3.88 10.37 -29.66
N LEU A 414 4.16 9.24 -28.99
CA LEU A 414 3.82 7.90 -29.50
C LEU A 414 2.31 7.72 -29.68
N GLN A 415 1.50 8.41 -28.88
CA GLN A 415 0.04 8.35 -28.94
C GLN A 415 -0.56 9.28 -30.01
N LYS A 416 -0.08 10.52 -30.12
CA LYS A 416 -0.61 11.56 -31.02
C LYS A 416 0.11 11.59 -32.38
N GLY A 417 1.28 10.96 -32.49
CA GLY A 417 2.13 10.93 -33.68
C GLY A 417 2.93 12.21 -33.90
N ARG A 418 2.33 13.37 -33.61
CA ARG A 418 2.97 14.70 -33.62
C ARG A 418 2.38 15.55 -32.50
N MET A 419 3.18 16.46 -31.95
CA MET A 419 2.73 17.50 -31.02
C MET A 419 3.50 18.79 -31.28
N THR A 420 2.87 19.94 -31.05
CA THR A 420 3.56 21.23 -31.02
C THR A 420 4.18 21.50 -29.64
N VAL A 421 5.09 22.47 -29.56
CA VAL A 421 5.70 22.87 -28.28
C VAL A 421 4.66 23.45 -27.33
N GLU A 422 3.66 24.14 -27.88
CA GLU A 422 2.54 24.69 -27.12
C GLU A 422 1.67 23.58 -26.51
N GLU A 423 1.35 22.54 -27.29
CA GLU A 423 0.62 21.36 -26.79
C GLU A 423 1.40 20.62 -25.70
N ILE A 424 2.74 20.60 -25.77
CA ILE A 424 3.59 20.06 -24.71
C ILE A 424 3.54 20.96 -23.46
N GLY A 425 3.53 22.28 -23.63
CA GLY A 425 3.40 23.23 -22.52
C GLY A 425 2.06 23.14 -21.79
N GLU A 426 0.97 22.73 -22.45
CA GLU A 426 -0.33 22.52 -21.80
C GLU A 426 -0.35 21.27 -20.89
N VAL A 427 0.46 20.25 -21.21
CA VAL A 427 0.65 19.05 -20.38
C VAL A 427 1.25 19.39 -19.01
N GLU A 428 2.04 20.46 -18.93
CA GLU A 428 2.64 21.01 -17.70
C GLU A 428 1.57 21.54 -16.72
N ILE A 429 0.51 22.20 -17.24
CA ILE A 429 -0.49 22.95 -16.46
C ILE A 429 -1.50 22.03 -15.75
N HIS A 430 -1.61 20.77 -16.17
CA HIS A 430 -2.56 19.81 -15.62
C HIS A 430 -1.97 18.93 -14.50
N SER A 431 -0.66 18.70 -14.50
CA SER A 431 -0.02 17.73 -13.60
C SER A 431 1.08 18.30 -12.70
N ILE A 432 1.67 19.46 -13.05
CA ILE A 432 2.84 20.00 -12.33
C ILE A 432 2.63 21.48 -12.05
N ARG A 433 2.21 21.82 -10.83
CA ARG A 433 2.34 23.19 -10.28
C ARG A 433 3.66 23.32 -9.50
N LEU A 434 4.75 22.78 -10.05
CA LEU A 434 6.06 22.70 -9.39
C LEU A 434 7.23 23.18 -10.27
N LEU A 435 6.94 23.64 -11.49
CA LEU A 435 7.90 24.34 -12.33
C LEU A 435 7.27 25.67 -12.73
N SER A 436 7.98 26.77 -12.47
CA SER A 436 7.64 28.03 -13.10
C SER A 436 7.92 27.87 -14.60
N LYS A 437 7.06 28.47 -15.44
CA LYS A 437 7.17 28.48 -16.92
C LYS A 437 8.57 28.86 -17.45
N GLU A 438 9.41 29.46 -16.62
CA GLU A 438 10.77 29.90 -16.95
C GLU A 438 11.78 28.74 -17.00
N ALA A 439 11.57 27.65 -16.23
CA ALA A 439 12.50 26.52 -16.19
C ALA A 439 12.47 25.69 -17.49
N TYR A 440 11.29 25.50 -18.10
CA TYR A 440 11.12 24.72 -19.33
C TYR A 440 11.78 25.37 -20.57
N ARG A 441 11.87 26.70 -20.62
CA ARG A 441 12.54 27.39 -21.73
C ARG A 441 14.07 27.29 -21.68
N GLN A 442 14.63 26.87 -20.55
CA GLN A 442 16.08 26.82 -20.33
C GLN A 442 16.66 25.39 -20.29
N SER A 443 15.81 24.36 -20.17
CA SER A 443 16.15 22.93 -20.29
C SER A 443 15.89 22.42 -21.70
#